data_AF-A0A915LK88-F1
#
_entry.id   AF-A0A915LK88-F1
#
_cell.length_a   1.000
_cell.length_b   1.000
_cell.length_c   1.000
_cell.angle_alpha   90.00
_cell.angle_beta   90.00
_cell.angle_gamma   90.00
#
_symmetry.space_group_name_H-M   'P 1'
#
loop_
_entity.id
_entity.type
_entity.pdbx_description
1 polymer ?
#
loop_
_entity_poly.entity_id
_entity_poly.type
_entity_poly.pdbx_seq_one_letter_code
_entity_poly.pdbx_strand_id
1 'polypeptide(L)'
;MFLFNIELLDWKMRIDESENIVFRGVRSTMERIQLAFTSQDDVSIVLTEISKVDPNFNKHNWIRFCEKEMIPNILEAVIQMNVDVLNDWCYERAS
;
A
#
# COMPACT_ATOMS: atom_id res chain seq x y z
N MET A 1 3.10 -26.39 -2.57
CA MET A 1 1.98 -25.76 -1.82
C MET A 1 2.16 -25.79 -0.30
N PHE A 2 2.63 -26.89 0.31
CA PHE A 2 2.89 -26.95 1.76
C PHE A 2 4.13 -26.16 2.23
N LEU A 3 5.21 -26.10 1.45
CA LEU A 3 6.44 -25.37 1.83
C LEU A 3 6.27 -23.84 1.84
N PHE A 4 5.51 -23.29 0.89
CA PHE A 4 5.25 -21.86 0.79
C PHE A 4 4.43 -21.32 1.98
N ASN A 5 3.51 -22.14 2.51
CA ASN A 5 2.76 -21.80 3.72
C ASN A 5 3.67 -21.73 4.95
N ILE A 6 4.73 -22.55 5.02
CA ILE A 6 5.67 -22.55 6.16
C ILE A 6 6.53 -21.29 6.13
N GLU A 7 7.03 -20.86 4.97
CA GLU A 7 7.79 -19.60 4.85
C GLU A 7 6.92 -18.37 5.11
N LEU A 8 5.66 -18.38 4.64
CA LEU A 8 4.70 -17.33 4.95
C LEU A 8 4.36 -17.24 6.43
N LEU A 9 4.23 -18.38 7.11
CA LEU A 9 4.01 -18.43 8.55
C LEU A 9 5.25 -18.02 9.34
N ASP A 10 6.46 -18.33 8.86
CA ASP A 10 7.73 -17.86 9.45
C ASP A 10 7.91 -16.35 9.27
N TRP A 11 7.59 -15.82 8.10
CA TRP A 11 7.58 -14.37 7.85
C TRP A 11 6.52 -13.67 8.69
N LYS A 12 5.31 -14.22 8.78
CA LYS A 12 4.28 -13.71 9.68
C LYS A 12 4.73 -13.76 11.14
N MET A 13 5.33 -14.86 11.61
CA MET A 13 5.86 -14.97 12.96
C MET A 13 6.99 -13.96 13.22
N ARG A 14 7.89 -13.74 12.28
CA ARG A 14 8.95 -12.71 12.38
C ARG A 14 8.38 -11.29 12.41
N ILE A 15 7.30 -11.04 11.66
CA ILE A 15 6.59 -9.76 11.65
C ILE A 15 5.88 -9.54 13.00
N ASP A 16 5.21 -10.57 13.51
CA ASP A 16 4.47 -10.57 14.78
C ASP A 16 5.42 -10.50 15.99
N GLU A 17 6.59 -11.14 15.92
CA GLU A 17 7.64 -11.09 16.95
C GLU A 17 8.38 -9.73 16.96
N SER A 18 8.36 -8.99 15.85
CA SER A 18 8.98 -7.66 15.72
C SER A 18 8.09 -6.52 16.23
N GLU A 19 7.35 -6.72 17.32
CA GLU A 19 6.49 -5.68 17.88
C GLU A 19 7.30 -4.39 18.18
N ASN A 20 6.80 -3.26 17.66
CA ASN A 20 7.25 -1.87 17.79
C ASN A 20 8.35 -1.30 16.87
N ILE A 21 9.34 -2.05 16.37
CA ILE A 21 10.48 -1.40 15.64
C ILE A 21 10.24 -1.31 14.14
N VAL A 22 9.78 -2.40 13.51
CA VAL A 22 9.60 -2.45 12.06
C VAL A 22 8.41 -1.58 11.64
N PHE A 23 7.29 -1.67 12.36
CA PHE A 23 6.12 -0.83 12.08
C PHE A 23 6.40 0.68 12.30
N ARG A 24 7.18 1.04 13.32
CA ARG A 24 7.65 2.44 13.50
C ARG A 24 8.63 2.87 12.41
N GLY A 25 9.51 1.97 11.98
CA GLY A 25 10.47 2.21 10.91
C GLY A 25 9.77 2.49 9.58
N VAL A 26 8.83 1.62 9.19
CA VAL A 26 8.00 1.74 7.98
C VAL A 26 7.12 3.00 8.04
N ARG A 27 6.47 3.27 9.19
CA ARG A 27 5.68 4.49 9.36
C ARG A 27 6.52 5.76 9.28
N SER A 28 7.69 5.79 9.90
CA SER A 28 8.63 6.91 9.85
C SER A 28 9.18 7.14 8.43
N THR A 29 9.44 6.08 7.67
CA THR A 29 9.83 6.21 6.26
C THR A 29 8.67 6.67 5.40
N MET A 30 7.47 6.15 5.61
CA MET A 30 6.26 6.56 4.90
C MET A 30 5.89 8.03 5.19
N GLU A 31 6.00 8.49 6.44
CA GLU A 31 5.78 9.88 6.85
C GLU A 31 6.84 10.81 6.24
N ARG A 32 8.10 10.38 6.18
CA ARG A 32 9.18 11.14 5.53
C ARG A 32 9.00 11.25 4.02
N ILE A 33 8.55 10.19 3.37
CA ILE A 33 8.21 10.19 1.94
C ILE A 33 7.01 11.12 1.73
N GLN A 34 5.93 10.96 2.50
CA GLN A 34 4.77 11.85 2.39
C GLN A 34 5.14 13.33 2.57
N LEU A 35 5.96 13.67 3.57
CA LEU A 35 6.38 15.06 3.82
C LEU A 35 7.35 15.59 2.77
N ALA A 36 8.21 14.74 2.20
CA ALA A 36 9.17 15.15 1.17
C ALA A 36 8.52 15.36 -0.21
N PHE A 37 7.41 14.65 -0.49
CA PHE A 37 6.73 14.69 -1.79
C PHE A 37 5.50 15.62 -1.83
N THR A 38 5.19 16.33 -0.75
CA THR A 38 3.88 16.97 -0.62
C THR A 38 3.96 18.40 -0.08
N SER A 39 3.97 19.38 -0.97
CA SER A 39 3.54 20.75 -0.63
C SER A 39 2.03 20.71 -0.34
N GLN A 40 1.52 21.45 0.66
CA GLN A 40 0.07 21.49 0.92
C GLN A 40 -0.73 21.95 -0.32
N ASP A 41 -0.13 22.82 -1.14
CA ASP A 41 -0.72 23.31 -2.38
C ASP A 41 -0.86 22.20 -3.43
N ASP A 42 0.13 21.31 -3.55
CA ASP A 42 0.11 20.20 -4.53
C ASP A 42 -1.00 19.19 -4.21
N VAL A 43 -1.27 18.92 -2.93
CA VAL A 43 -2.39 18.06 -2.52
C VAL A 43 -3.71 18.66 -2.94
N SER A 44 -3.89 19.97 -2.74
CA SER A 44 -5.12 20.67 -3.06
C SER A 44 -5.41 20.63 -4.56
N ILE A 45 -4.37 20.80 -5.38
CA ILE A 45 -4.45 20.68 -6.84
C ILE A 45 -4.86 19.26 -7.23
N VAL A 46 -4.18 18.24 -6.70
CA VAL A 46 -4.49 16.83 -7.03
C VAL A 46 -5.90 16.46 -6.60
N LEU A 47 -6.34 16.85 -5.40
CA LEU A 47 -7.70 16.61 -4.93
C LEU A 47 -8.75 17.32 -5.79
N THR A 48 -8.43 18.51 -6.30
CA THR A 48 -9.30 19.23 -7.24
C THR A 48 -9.41 18.48 -8.56
N GLU A 49 -8.31 17.97 -9.11
CA GLU A 49 -8.34 17.15 -10.34
C GLU A 49 -9.12 15.85 -10.14
N ILE A 50 -8.95 15.16 -9.01
CA ILE A 50 -9.73 13.97 -8.68
C ILE A 50 -11.23 14.32 -8.61
N SER A 51 -11.59 15.45 -8.00
CA SER A 51 -12.98 15.87 -7.84
C SER A 51 -13.68 16.20 -9.17
N LYS A 52 -12.91 16.52 -10.24
CA LYS A 52 -13.47 16.68 -11.59
C LYS A 52 -13.91 15.34 -12.19
N VAL A 53 -13.24 14.24 -11.83
CA VAL A 53 -13.53 12.89 -12.33
C VAL A 53 -14.54 12.19 -11.44
N ASP A 54 -14.37 12.27 -10.12
CA ASP A 54 -15.29 11.73 -9.11
C ASP A 54 -15.71 12.83 -8.12
N PRO A 55 -16.87 13.47 -8.32
CA PRO A 55 -17.39 14.50 -7.42
C PRO A 55 -17.72 14.00 -6.01
N ASN A 56 -17.88 12.68 -5.81
CA ASN A 56 -18.18 12.09 -4.51
C ASN A 56 -16.93 11.56 -3.80
N PHE A 57 -15.75 11.86 -4.34
CA PHE A 57 -14.49 11.41 -3.77
C PHE A 57 -14.36 11.83 -2.31
N ASN A 58 -14.12 10.85 -1.44
CA ASN A 58 -13.92 11.08 -0.02
C ASN A 58 -12.57 10.52 0.41
N LYS A 59 -11.67 11.41 0.83
CA LYS A 59 -10.31 11.05 1.26
C LYS A 59 -10.30 10.01 2.38
N HIS A 60 -11.20 10.09 3.34
CA HIS A 60 -11.24 9.16 4.48
C HIS A 60 -11.65 7.75 4.03
N ASN A 61 -12.67 7.66 3.19
CA ASN A 61 -13.11 6.38 2.62
C ASN A 61 -12.04 5.79 1.69
N TRP A 62 -11.37 6.64 0.89
CA TRP A 62 -10.26 6.22 0.03
C TRP A 62 -9.10 5.64 0.85
N ILE A 63 -8.67 6.32 1.91
CA ILE A 63 -7.61 5.80 2.79
C ILE A 63 -8.02 4.46 3.42
N ARG A 64 -9.28 4.33 3.86
CA ARG A 64 -9.79 3.08 4.43
C ARG A 64 -9.81 1.95 3.39
N PHE A 65 -10.19 2.25 2.15
CA PHE A 65 -10.11 1.31 1.03
C PHE A 65 -8.64 0.90 0.77
N CYS A 66 -7.72 1.85 0.77
CA CYS A 66 -6.29 1.54 0.63
C CYS A 66 -5.81 0.58 1.71
N GLU A 67 -6.18 0.83 2.97
CA GLU A 67 -5.75 0.03 4.13
C GLU A 67 -6.37 -1.38 4.13
N LYS A 68 -7.67 -1.49 3.83
CA LYS A 68 -8.41 -2.75 3.99
C LYS A 68 -8.43 -3.64 2.76
N GLU A 69 -8.32 -3.06 1.57
CA GLU A 69 -8.51 -3.77 0.31
C GLU A 69 -7.24 -3.71 -0.55
N MET A 70 -6.80 -2.51 -0.92
CA MET A 70 -5.71 -2.34 -1.90
C MET A 70 -4.37 -2.88 -1.41
N ILE A 71 -3.92 -2.46 -0.22
CA ILE A 71 -2.61 -2.85 0.32
C ILE A 71 -2.54 -4.36 0.58
N PRO A 72 -3.52 -5.00 1.25
CA PRO A 72 -3.49 -6.44 1.49
C PRO A 72 -3.48 -7.25 0.18
N ASN A 73 -4.28 -6.85 -0.81
CA ASN A 73 -4.40 -7.57 -2.09
C ASN A 73 -3.08 -7.52 -2.88
N ILE A 74 -2.48 -6.33 -3.01
CA ILE A 74 -1.19 -6.18 -3.70
C ILE A 74 -0.09 -6.95 -2.97
N LEU A 75 -0.02 -6.83 -1.63
CA LEU A 75 1.00 -7.51 -0.84
C LEU A 75 0.88 -9.03 -0.95
N GLU A 76 -0.34 -9.57 -0.91
CA GLU A 76 -0.60 -10.98 -1.11
C GLU A 76 -0.16 -11.44 -2.51
N ALA A 77 -0.48 -10.67 -3.55
CA ALA A 77 -0.09 -10.97 -4.92
C ALA A 77 1.44 -10.96 -5.11
N VAL A 78 2.16 -10.01 -4.48
CA VAL A 78 3.64 -9.97 -4.48
C VAL A 78 4.20 -11.24 -3.86
N ILE A 79 3.71 -11.62 -2.68
CA ILE A 79 4.23 -12.79 -1.98
C ILE A 79 3.96 -14.05 -2.82
N GLN A 80 2.73 -14.21 -3.31
CA GLN A 80 2.32 -15.36 -4.13
C GLN A 80 2.97 -15.40 -5.52
N MET A 81 3.73 -14.36 -5.90
CA MET A 81 4.22 -14.16 -7.27
C MET A 81 3.10 -14.26 -8.31
N ASN A 82 1.93 -13.75 -7.97
CA ASN A 82 0.76 -13.75 -8.85
C ASN A 82 0.84 -12.58 -9.82
N VAL A 83 1.55 -12.82 -10.93
CA VAL A 83 1.86 -11.80 -11.95
C VAL A 83 0.59 -11.25 -12.61
N ASP A 84 -0.46 -12.05 -12.74
CA ASP A 84 -1.72 -11.62 -13.35
C ASP A 84 -2.39 -10.52 -12.51
N VAL A 85 -2.51 -10.76 -11.19
CA VAL A 85 -3.05 -9.75 -10.26
C VAL A 85 -2.13 -8.53 -10.19
N LEU A 86 -0.82 -8.72 -10.19
CA LEU A 86 0.12 -7.59 -10.17
C LEU A 86 0.02 -6.73 -11.43
N ASN A 87 -0.19 -7.34 -12.61
CA ASN A 87 -0.40 -6.59 -13.86
C ASN A 87 -1.69 -5.76 -13.84
N ASP A 88 -2.75 -6.24 -13.17
CA ASP A 88 -4.01 -5.49 -13.04
C ASP A 88 -3.86 -4.25 -12.14
N TRP A 89 -2.97 -4.31 -11.15
CA TRP A 89 -2.75 -3.21 -10.20
C TRP A 89 -1.58 -2.30 -10.58
N CYS A 90 -0.57 -2.81 -11.28
CA CYS A 90 0.64 -2.07 -11.64
C CYS A 90 0.55 -1.48 -13.04
N TYR A 91 1.05 -0.25 -13.19
CA TYR A 91 1.21 0.37 -14.50
C TYR A 91 2.39 -0.27 -15.25
N GLU A 92 2.26 -0.43 -16.57
CA GLU A 92 3.18 -1.17 -17.47
C GLU A 92 4.65 -0.69 -17.48
N ARG A 93 4.98 0.44 -16.82
CA ARG A 93 6.38 0.90 -16.62
C ARG A 93 7.09 0.28 -15.40
N ALA A 94 6.40 -0.55 -14.63
CA ALA A 94 6.98 -1.22 -13.45
C ALA A 94 7.76 -2.50 -13.80
N SER A 95 7.82 -2.89 -15.08
CA SER A 95 8.57 -4.04 -15.61
C SER A 95 9.97 -3.65 -16.11
#